data_AF-A0A7V3JM40-F1
#
_entry.id   AF-A0A7V3JM40-F1
#
_cell.length_a   1.000
_cell.length_b   1.000
_cell.length_c   1.000
_cell.angle_alpha   90.00
_cell.angle_beta   90.00
_cell.angle_gamma   90.00
#
_symmetry.space_group_name_H-M   'P 1'
#
loop_
_entity.id
_entity.type
_entity.pdbx_description
1 polymer ?
#
loop_
_entity_poly.entity_id
_entity_poly.type
_entity_poly.pdbx_seq_one_letter_code
_entity_poly.pdbx_strand_id
1 'polypeptide(L)'
;MSGMARAEVNAAVGLGKTLWWVPFAMLAASTALVAWRRVAGGLHTPPHWPLALLASLCLWGMAGAIRWCVGRGLGWGLQGPRWLLPAAVSALVVLAGASLTLEGSPPGTVAALWIPLVMGETWAWTRRMGNRRSDERVGPDGGEVIQRLTRLRLPGGKDVIEGMLHCPLAPGQRTGSVHVAFCPPFAGIPKVTAEQISGPPARVRLGVVLPHGARVDVRLAAKPNMAPQLVVLRFAAAG
;
A
#
# COMPACT_ATOMS: atom_id res chain seq x y z
N MET A 1 9.08 -25.54 -32.38
CA MET A 1 9.77 -24.32 -31.86
C MET A 1 9.20 -23.84 -30.51
N SER A 2 8.96 -24.72 -29.53
CA SER A 2 8.21 -24.35 -28.29
C SER A 2 9.04 -24.42 -26.99
N GLY A 3 10.16 -25.15 -26.95
CA GLY A 3 10.97 -25.32 -25.74
C GLY A 3 12.01 -24.21 -25.50
N MET A 4 12.69 -23.76 -26.55
CA MET A 4 13.83 -22.85 -26.42
C MET A 4 13.42 -21.43 -25.99
N ALA A 5 12.32 -20.91 -26.54
CA ALA A 5 11.74 -19.63 -26.13
C ALA A 5 11.26 -19.61 -24.65
N ARG A 6 10.85 -20.78 -24.11
CA ARG A 6 10.42 -20.90 -22.71
C ARG A 6 11.61 -20.89 -21.75
N ALA A 7 12.75 -21.43 -22.17
CA ALA A 7 13.99 -21.44 -21.39
C ALA A 7 14.61 -20.04 -21.27
N GLU A 8 14.63 -19.26 -22.35
CA GLU A 8 15.15 -17.88 -22.32
C GLU A 8 14.31 -16.95 -21.43
N VAL A 9 12.97 -17.06 -21.50
CA VAL A 9 12.08 -16.28 -20.63
C VAL A 9 12.29 -16.65 -19.15
N ASN A 10 12.46 -17.93 -18.83
CA ASN A 10 12.72 -18.37 -17.45
C ASN A 10 14.10 -17.92 -16.94
N ALA A 11 15.14 -17.92 -17.80
CA ALA A 11 16.47 -17.44 -17.45
C ALA A 11 16.50 -15.92 -17.20
N ALA A 12 15.80 -15.14 -18.04
CA ALA A 12 15.65 -13.69 -17.85
C ALA A 12 14.87 -13.35 -16.56
N VAL A 13 13.83 -14.12 -16.24
CA VAL A 13 13.09 -14.01 -14.98
C VAL A 13 13.96 -14.42 -13.78
N GLY A 14 14.92 -15.34 -13.96
CA GLY A 14 15.88 -15.76 -12.93
C GLY A 14 16.91 -14.69 -12.58
N LEU A 15 17.55 -14.09 -13.59
CA LEU A 15 18.55 -13.01 -13.41
C LEU A 15 17.94 -11.75 -12.78
N GLY A 16 16.68 -11.45 -13.08
CA GLY A 16 15.95 -10.35 -12.43
C GLY A 16 15.76 -10.56 -10.92
N LYS A 17 15.76 -11.81 -10.42
CA LYS A 17 15.53 -12.13 -8.99
C LYS A 17 16.76 -11.97 -8.10
N THR A 18 17.98 -12.04 -8.63
CA THR A 18 19.21 -11.89 -7.85
C THR A 18 19.70 -10.45 -7.79
N LEU A 19 19.51 -9.67 -8.87
CA LEU A 19 20.07 -8.33 -8.97
C LEU A 19 19.42 -7.30 -8.03
N TRP A 20 18.17 -7.51 -7.60
CA TRP A 20 17.46 -6.53 -6.76
C TRP A 20 17.76 -6.65 -5.26
N TRP A 21 18.32 -7.77 -4.78
CA TRP A 21 18.76 -7.90 -3.39
C TRP A 21 19.98 -7.02 -3.08
N VAL A 22 20.74 -6.64 -4.12
CA VAL A 22 21.97 -5.85 -4.01
C VAL A 22 21.77 -4.55 -3.21
N PRO A 23 20.81 -3.65 -3.52
CA PRO A 23 20.63 -2.42 -2.75
C PRO A 23 20.18 -2.66 -1.29
N PHE A 24 19.37 -3.70 -1.03
CA PHE A 24 18.99 -4.05 0.34
C PHE A 24 20.18 -4.59 1.13
N ALA A 25 20.96 -5.49 0.53
CA ALA A 25 22.17 -6.04 1.12
C ALA A 25 23.24 -4.96 1.35
N MET A 26 23.40 -4.03 0.41
CA MET A 26 24.31 -2.88 0.55
C MET A 26 23.88 -1.97 1.71
N LEU A 27 22.59 -1.65 1.82
CA LEU A 27 22.07 -0.87 2.95
C LEU A 27 22.33 -1.61 4.27
N ALA A 28 21.96 -2.88 4.36
CA ALA A 28 22.17 -3.68 5.57
C ALA A 28 23.67 -3.80 5.95
N ALA A 29 24.54 -4.07 4.98
CA ALA A 29 25.98 -4.15 5.18
C ALA A 29 26.58 -2.81 5.61
N SER A 30 26.14 -1.70 5.02
CA SER A 30 26.59 -0.36 5.39
C SER A 30 26.20 0.00 6.82
N THR A 31 24.95 -0.28 7.22
CA THR A 31 24.46 -0.08 8.59
C THR A 31 25.24 -0.95 9.57
N ALA A 32 25.46 -2.22 9.25
CA ALA A 32 26.22 -3.13 10.10
C ALA A 32 27.68 -2.68 10.26
N LEU A 33 28.32 -2.23 9.19
CA LEU A 33 29.70 -1.74 9.21
C LEU A 33 29.85 -0.49 10.07
N VAL A 34 28.92 0.47 9.97
CA VAL A 34 28.93 1.70 10.78
C VAL A 34 28.70 1.37 12.26
N ALA A 35 27.71 0.52 12.55
CA ALA A 35 27.44 0.06 13.91
C ALA A 35 28.65 -0.66 14.52
N TRP A 36 29.28 -1.56 13.75
CA TRP A 36 30.50 -2.25 14.16
C TRP A 36 31.66 -1.28 14.43
N ARG A 37 31.92 -0.36 13.49
CA ARG A 37 32.97 0.66 13.63
C ARG A 37 32.77 1.51 14.88
N ARG A 38 31.53 1.83 15.22
CA ARG A 38 31.20 2.57 16.44
C ARG A 38 31.49 1.75 17.70
N VAL A 39 31.04 0.51 17.77
CA VAL A 39 31.28 -0.38 18.93
C VAL A 39 32.78 -0.62 19.13
N ALA A 40 33.55 -0.67 18.05
CA ALA A 40 35.01 -0.80 18.08
C ALA A 40 35.76 0.48 18.47
N GLY A 41 35.06 1.57 18.84
CA GLY A 41 35.69 2.86 19.17
C GLY A 41 36.27 3.60 17.96
N GLY A 42 35.92 3.22 16.73
CA GLY A 42 36.43 3.88 15.53
C GLY A 42 35.82 5.27 15.26
N LEU A 43 34.75 5.64 15.96
CA LEU A 43 33.97 6.86 15.73
C LEU A 43 33.74 7.58 17.07
N HIS A 44 34.70 8.40 17.48
CA HIS A 44 34.62 9.21 18.71
C HIS A 44 34.22 10.66 18.46
N THR A 45 34.42 11.17 17.25
CA THR A 45 34.06 12.55 16.90
C THR A 45 32.65 12.59 16.30
N PRO A 46 31.72 13.39 16.85
CA PRO A 46 30.41 13.56 16.26
C PRO A 46 30.54 14.16 14.85
N PRO A 47 29.75 13.71 13.87
CA PRO A 47 29.76 14.31 12.55
C PRO A 47 29.33 15.79 12.66
N HIS A 48 29.91 16.63 11.82
CA HIS A 48 29.45 18.01 11.65
C HIS A 48 28.08 18.01 10.95
N TRP A 49 27.23 19.00 11.26
CA TRP A 49 25.84 19.06 10.78
C TRP A 49 25.67 18.93 9.25
N PRO A 50 26.56 19.46 8.36
CA PRO A 50 26.44 19.28 6.92
C PRO A 50 26.59 17.82 6.49
N LEU A 51 27.52 17.09 7.10
CA LEU A 51 27.76 15.68 6.78
C LEU A 51 26.62 14.80 7.30
N ALA A 52 26.07 15.13 8.48
CA ALA A 52 24.87 14.48 9.00
C ALA A 52 23.66 14.68 8.07
N LEU A 53 23.47 15.90 7.55
CA LEU A 53 22.43 16.20 6.57
C LEU A 53 22.64 15.40 5.27
N LEU A 54 23.85 15.40 4.72
CA LEU A 54 24.17 14.64 3.51
C LEU A 54 23.89 13.14 3.69
N ALA A 55 24.32 12.57 4.81
CA ALA A 55 24.05 11.16 5.15
C ALA A 55 22.54 10.87 5.22
N SER A 56 21.75 11.76 5.82
CA SER A 56 20.29 11.62 5.89
C SER A 56 19.63 11.61 4.49
N LEU A 57 20.08 12.48 3.59
CA LEU A 57 19.56 12.58 2.22
C LEU A 57 19.94 11.36 1.39
N CYS A 58 21.16 10.83 1.56
CA CYS A 58 21.59 9.59 0.92
C CYS A 58 20.77 8.38 1.39
N LEU A 59 20.55 8.24 2.71
CA LEU A 59 19.71 7.18 3.26
C LEU A 59 18.26 7.30 2.77
N TRP A 60 17.72 8.52 2.73
CA TRP A 60 16.38 8.78 2.20
C TRP A 60 16.25 8.39 0.73
N GLY A 61 17.19 8.82 -0.12
CA GLY A 61 17.22 8.49 -1.54
C GLY A 61 17.33 6.99 -1.79
N MET A 62 18.21 6.29 -1.07
CA MET A 62 18.39 4.84 -1.20
C MET A 62 17.16 4.06 -0.75
N ALA A 63 16.55 4.44 0.38
CA ALA A 63 15.30 3.83 0.84
C ALA A 63 14.14 4.06 -0.15
N GLY A 64 14.07 5.26 -0.74
CA GLY A 64 13.12 5.60 -1.79
C GLY A 64 13.30 4.73 -3.04
N ALA A 65 14.54 4.56 -3.51
CA ALA A 65 14.87 3.72 -4.66
C ALA A 65 14.48 2.25 -4.43
N ILE A 66 14.81 1.68 -3.26
CA ILE A 66 14.43 0.30 -2.90
C ILE A 66 12.90 0.15 -2.94
N ARG A 67 12.16 1.07 -2.32
CA ARG A 67 10.69 1.04 -2.30
C ARG A 67 10.07 1.19 -3.68
N TRP A 68 10.65 2.04 -4.54
CA TRP A 68 10.19 2.24 -5.91
C TRP A 68 10.38 0.99 -6.77
N CYS A 69 11.55 0.34 -6.69
CA CYS A 69 11.81 -0.92 -7.37
C CYS A 69 10.81 -2.02 -6.95
N VAL A 70 10.51 -2.11 -5.66
CA VAL A 70 9.53 -3.06 -5.11
C VAL A 70 8.11 -2.75 -5.59
N GLY A 71 7.75 -1.47 -5.66
CA GLY A 71 6.42 -1.01 -6.09
C GLY A 71 6.11 -1.36 -7.56
N ARG A 72 7.11 -1.43 -8.43
CA ARG A 72 6.94 -1.78 -9.85
C ARG A 72 6.73 -3.27 -10.13
N GLY A 73 6.60 -4.10 -9.10
CA GLY A 73 6.32 -5.53 -9.29
C GLY A 73 7.48 -6.30 -9.93
N LEU A 74 8.71 -5.75 -9.88
CA LEU A 74 9.93 -6.46 -10.26
C LEU A 74 10.24 -7.58 -9.23
N GLY A 75 9.50 -8.68 -9.33
CA GLY A 75 10.03 -10.01 -9.03
C GLY A 75 9.75 -10.63 -7.66
N TRP A 76 8.67 -10.27 -6.96
CA TRP A 76 8.30 -11.00 -5.74
C TRP A 76 7.24 -12.07 -6.01
N GLY A 77 7.70 -13.30 -6.22
CA GLY A 77 6.90 -14.53 -6.09
C GLY A 77 6.75 -15.01 -4.64
N LEU A 78 7.18 -14.21 -3.66
CA LEU A 78 6.95 -14.49 -2.24
C LEU A 78 5.50 -14.17 -1.90
N GLN A 79 4.72 -15.18 -1.54
CA GLN A 79 3.33 -15.07 -1.04
C GLN A 79 3.22 -14.36 0.34
N GLY A 80 4.26 -13.63 0.77
CA GLY A 80 4.32 -12.97 2.07
C GLY A 80 3.58 -11.63 2.12
N PRO A 81 3.37 -11.08 3.33
CA PRO A 81 2.72 -9.78 3.49
C PRO A 81 3.52 -8.67 2.79
N ARG A 82 2.91 -8.03 1.78
CA ARG A 82 3.50 -6.93 0.98
C ARG A 82 3.95 -5.69 1.78
N TRP A 83 3.68 -5.64 3.08
CA TRP A 83 4.09 -4.55 3.96
C TRP A 83 5.40 -4.83 4.71
N LEU A 84 5.87 -6.08 4.78
CA LEU A 84 7.07 -6.46 5.54
C LEU A 84 8.33 -5.79 5.02
N LEU A 85 8.57 -5.82 3.70
CA LEU A 85 9.79 -5.25 3.14
C LEU A 85 9.91 -3.73 3.34
N PRO A 86 8.88 -2.91 3.08
CA PRO A 86 8.91 -1.49 3.42
C PRO A 86 9.21 -1.24 4.90
N ALA A 87 8.63 -2.04 5.79
CA ALA A 87 8.90 -1.97 7.22
C ALA A 87 10.35 -2.33 7.55
N ALA A 88 10.91 -3.37 6.90
CA ALA A 88 12.32 -3.74 7.05
C ALA A 88 13.25 -2.61 6.56
N VAL A 89 12.94 -1.96 5.44
CA VAL A 89 13.70 -0.80 4.95
C VAL A 89 13.62 0.37 5.95
N SER A 90 12.43 0.68 6.48
CA SER A 90 12.26 1.70 7.51
C SER A 90 13.09 1.39 8.77
N ALA A 91 13.08 0.14 9.23
CA ALA A 91 13.86 -0.29 10.37
C ALA A 91 15.37 -0.12 10.12
N LEU A 92 15.88 -0.48 8.93
CA LEU A 92 17.28 -0.28 8.57
C LEU A 92 17.66 1.20 8.51
N VAL A 93 16.79 2.08 8.02
CA VAL A 93 17.01 3.54 8.00
C VAL A 93 17.08 4.10 9.42
N VAL A 94 16.18 3.69 10.31
CA VAL A 94 16.18 4.10 11.72
C VAL A 94 17.45 3.61 12.42
N LEU A 95 17.85 2.36 12.22
CA LEU A 95 19.09 1.80 12.77
C LEU A 95 20.32 2.55 12.24
N ALA A 96 20.36 2.90 10.96
CA ALA A 96 21.44 3.70 10.39
C ALA A 96 21.50 5.10 11.04
N GLY A 97 20.37 5.80 11.15
CA GLY A 97 20.30 7.10 11.84
C GLY A 97 20.74 7.02 13.31
N ALA A 98 20.30 5.99 14.04
CA ALA A 98 20.71 5.76 15.42
C ALA A 98 22.23 5.49 15.52
N SER A 99 22.79 4.69 14.60
CA SER A 99 24.22 4.39 14.57
C SER A 99 25.10 5.62 14.34
N LEU A 100 24.58 6.63 13.62
CA LEU A 100 25.26 7.91 13.38
C LEU A 100 25.06 8.95 14.49
N THR A 101 24.13 8.71 15.44
CA THR A 101 23.86 9.62 16.56
C THR A 101 24.77 9.29 17.74
N LEU A 102 25.89 10.01 17.89
CA LEU A 102 26.85 9.81 18.98
C LEU A 102 26.46 10.58 20.24
N GLU A 103 26.87 10.06 21.41
CA GLU A 103 26.72 10.78 22.67
C GLU A 103 27.52 12.09 22.61
N GLY A 104 26.93 13.19 23.09
CA GLY A 104 27.54 14.52 22.95
C GLY A 104 27.39 15.19 21.58
N SER A 105 26.64 14.59 20.64
CA SER A 105 26.33 15.27 19.37
C SER A 105 25.58 16.58 19.61
N PRO A 106 25.97 17.70 18.99
CA PRO A 106 25.23 18.96 19.07
C PRO A 106 23.78 18.78 18.61
N PRO A 107 22.78 19.44 19.24
CA PRO A 107 21.38 19.29 18.88
C PRO A 107 21.08 19.56 17.41
N GLY A 108 21.79 20.53 16.79
CA GLY A 108 21.65 20.85 15.37
C GLY A 108 22.05 19.69 14.45
N THR A 109 23.08 18.93 14.81
CA THR A 109 23.52 17.73 14.08
C THR A 109 22.46 16.63 14.15
N VAL A 110 21.90 16.40 15.34
CA VAL A 110 20.83 15.42 15.56
C VAL A 110 19.59 15.80 14.74
N ALA A 111 19.20 17.08 14.76
CA ALA A 111 18.08 17.57 13.97
C ALA A 111 18.32 17.43 12.44
N ALA A 112 19.52 17.81 11.97
CA ALA A 112 19.92 17.70 10.57
C ALA A 112 19.89 16.25 10.06
N LEU A 113 20.17 15.28 10.93
CA LEU A 113 20.08 13.85 10.61
C LEU A 113 18.62 13.35 10.61
N TRP A 114 17.86 13.63 11.68
CA TRP A 114 16.58 12.96 11.91
C TRP A 114 15.39 13.60 11.20
N ILE A 115 15.38 14.93 10.99
CA ILE A 115 14.24 15.60 10.33
C ILE A 115 14.02 15.05 8.92
N PRO A 116 15.03 14.96 8.03
CA PRO A 116 14.84 14.42 6.68
C PRO A 116 14.44 12.95 6.69
N LEU A 117 15.00 12.15 7.60
CA LEU A 117 14.64 10.73 7.73
C LEU A 117 13.18 10.55 8.15
N VAL A 118 12.75 11.25 9.21
CA VAL A 118 11.36 11.17 9.70
C VAL A 118 10.39 11.69 8.64
N MET A 119 10.70 12.81 7.99
CA MET A 119 9.86 13.35 6.91
C MET A 119 9.77 12.38 5.74
N GLY A 120 10.90 11.78 5.35
CA GLY A 120 10.99 10.81 4.27
C GLY A 120 10.20 9.52 4.54
N GLU A 121 10.31 9.00 5.76
CA GLU A 121 9.54 7.83 6.22
C GLU A 121 8.04 8.16 6.31
N THR A 122 7.68 9.29 6.92
CA THR A 122 6.30 9.75 7.01
C THR A 122 5.66 9.86 5.63
N TRP A 123 6.35 10.49 4.67
CA TRP A 123 5.88 10.59 3.29
C TRP A 123 5.72 9.22 2.62
N ALA A 124 6.70 8.33 2.77
CA ALA A 124 6.65 6.98 2.20
C ALA A 124 5.44 6.19 2.69
N TRP A 125 5.14 6.25 3.99
CA TRP A 125 3.99 5.56 4.59
C TRP A 125 2.66 6.23 4.20
N THR A 126 2.61 7.56 4.16
CA THR A 126 1.41 8.30 3.77
C THR A 126 1.03 8.01 2.31
N ARG A 127 2.01 8.04 1.39
CA ARG A 127 1.79 7.69 -0.01
C ARG A 127 1.37 6.24 -0.20
N ARG A 128 1.96 5.29 0.55
CA ARG A 128 1.61 3.87 0.43
C ARG A 128 0.19 3.58 0.89
N MET A 129 -0.25 4.23 1.97
CA MET A 129 -1.63 4.14 2.45
C MET A 129 -2.61 4.76 1.44
N GLY A 130 -2.23 5.87 0.79
CA GLY A 130 -3.02 6.48 -0.27
C GLY A 130 -3.09 5.66 -1.56
N ASN A 131 -1.95 5.15 -2.04
CA ASN A 131 -1.85 4.49 -3.34
C ASN A 131 -2.47 3.09 -3.35
N ARG A 132 -2.61 2.46 -2.17
CA ARG A 132 -3.38 1.22 -2.02
C ARG A 132 -4.84 1.39 -2.41
N ARG A 133 -5.38 2.61 -2.47
CA ARG A 133 -6.76 2.91 -2.92
C ARG A 133 -6.88 3.22 -4.41
N SER A 134 -5.80 3.63 -5.09
CA SER A 134 -5.82 4.02 -6.51
C SER A 134 -5.51 2.84 -7.44
N ASP A 135 -4.59 1.96 -7.04
CA ASP A 135 -4.25 0.73 -7.79
C ASP A 135 -5.43 -0.27 -7.82
N GLU A 136 -6.46 -0.04 -7.00
CA GLU A 136 -7.69 -0.85 -7.03
C GLU A 136 -8.65 -0.50 -8.17
N ARG A 137 -8.45 0.64 -8.84
CA ARG A 137 -9.40 1.17 -9.84
C ARG A 137 -9.17 0.60 -11.24
N VAL A 138 -8.00 0.02 -11.49
CA VAL A 138 -7.61 -0.48 -12.81
C VAL A 138 -7.63 -2.01 -12.77
N GLY A 139 -8.42 -2.60 -13.66
CA GLY A 139 -8.54 -4.04 -13.84
C GLY A 139 -7.29 -4.60 -14.51
N PRO A 140 -7.15 -5.94 -14.54
CA PRO A 140 -5.99 -6.59 -15.16
C PRO A 140 -5.78 -6.19 -16.63
N ASP A 141 -6.86 -5.84 -17.34
CA ASP A 141 -6.83 -5.44 -18.75
C ASP A 141 -6.81 -3.92 -18.96
N GLY A 142 -6.55 -3.14 -17.90
CA GLY A 142 -6.59 -1.67 -17.97
C GLY A 142 -8.00 -1.06 -17.89
N GLY A 143 -9.04 -1.90 -17.81
CA GLY A 143 -10.43 -1.46 -17.64
C GLY A 143 -10.72 -0.85 -16.26
N GLU A 144 -11.82 -0.12 -16.12
CA GLU A 144 -12.24 0.43 -14.83
C GLU A 144 -12.89 -0.67 -13.96
N VAL A 145 -12.40 -0.83 -12.74
CA VAL A 145 -12.97 -1.76 -11.75
C VAL A 145 -14.22 -1.13 -11.15
N ILE A 146 -15.40 -1.60 -11.55
CA ILE A 146 -16.68 -1.12 -11.00
C ILE A 146 -17.05 -1.79 -9.66
N GLN A 147 -16.50 -2.97 -9.38
CA GLN A 147 -16.74 -3.72 -8.15
C GLN A 147 -15.52 -4.53 -7.78
N ARG A 148 -15.19 -4.54 -6.49
CA ARG A 148 -14.16 -5.40 -5.92
C ARG A 148 -14.66 -5.96 -4.60
N LEU A 149 -14.68 -7.27 -4.48
CA LEU A 149 -15.13 -7.98 -3.29
C LEU A 149 -14.05 -8.96 -2.88
N THR A 150 -13.69 -8.95 -1.60
CA THR A 150 -12.77 -9.91 -0.99
C THR A 150 -13.58 -10.70 0.02
N ARG A 151 -13.53 -12.03 -0.10
CA ARG A 151 -14.11 -12.93 0.89
C ARG A 151 -13.03 -13.43 1.83
N LEU A 152 -13.33 -13.40 3.12
CA LEU A 152 -12.46 -13.80 4.21
C LEU A 152 -13.20 -14.82 5.08
N ARG A 153 -12.46 -15.84 5.53
CA ARG A 153 -12.92 -16.73 6.60
C ARG A 153 -12.13 -16.40 7.86
N LEU A 154 -12.82 -15.89 8.87
CA LEU A 154 -12.21 -15.50 10.15
C LEU A 154 -12.06 -16.73 11.08
N PRO A 155 -11.22 -16.63 12.13
CA PRO A 155 -11.20 -17.62 13.20
C PRO A 155 -12.60 -17.88 13.76
N GLY A 156 -12.94 -19.15 13.98
CA GLY A 156 -14.30 -19.57 14.37
C GLY A 156 -15.27 -19.77 13.21
N GLY A 157 -14.78 -19.77 11.96
CA GLY A 157 -15.58 -20.16 10.79
C GLY A 157 -16.50 -19.06 10.25
N LYS A 158 -16.46 -17.85 10.82
CA LYS A 158 -17.26 -16.71 10.36
C LYS A 158 -16.87 -16.30 8.95
N ASP A 159 -17.88 -16.03 8.13
CA ASP A 159 -17.70 -15.64 6.74
C ASP A 159 -17.90 -14.12 6.62
N VAL A 160 -16.99 -13.46 5.91
CA VAL A 160 -17.03 -12.01 5.71
C VAL A 160 -16.73 -11.70 4.26
N ILE A 161 -17.56 -10.86 3.64
CA ILE A 161 -17.28 -10.27 2.34
C ILE A 161 -17.14 -8.77 2.54
N GLU A 162 -16.01 -8.21 2.16
CA GLU A 162 -15.75 -6.77 2.20
C GLU A 162 -15.29 -6.26 0.85
N GLY A 163 -15.54 -4.99 0.54
CA GLY A 163 -15.19 -4.48 -0.77
C GLY A 163 -15.60 -3.06 -1.07
N MET A 164 -15.42 -2.74 -2.35
CA MET A 164 -15.67 -1.45 -2.95
C MET A 164 -16.69 -1.58 -4.07
N LEU A 165 -17.67 -0.68 -4.08
CA LEU A 165 -18.72 -0.62 -5.09
C LEU A 165 -18.72 0.77 -5.76
N HIS A 166 -18.69 0.79 -7.08
CA HIS A 166 -18.87 2.00 -7.88
C HIS A 166 -20.33 2.07 -8.32
N CYS A 167 -21.00 3.18 -7.99
CA CYS A 167 -22.34 3.49 -8.44
C CYS A 167 -22.25 4.64 -9.47
N PRO A 168 -22.07 4.34 -10.76
CA PRO A 168 -22.13 5.36 -11.80
C PRO A 168 -23.57 5.90 -11.91
N LEU A 169 -23.67 7.21 -12.08
CA LEU A 169 -24.91 7.95 -12.29
C LEU A 169 -24.75 8.72 -13.60
N ALA A 170 -25.65 8.45 -14.54
CA ALA A 170 -25.68 9.17 -15.81
C ALA A 170 -25.98 10.68 -15.61
N PRO A 171 -25.68 11.54 -16.60
CA PRO A 171 -26.17 12.91 -16.63
C PRO A 171 -27.64 13.05 -16.22
N GLY A 172 -27.94 13.92 -15.27
CA GLY A 172 -29.29 14.16 -14.78
C GLY A 172 -29.86 13.06 -13.85
N GLN A 173 -29.15 11.94 -13.66
CA GLN A 173 -29.60 10.85 -12.81
C GLN A 173 -29.37 11.16 -11.32
N ARG A 174 -30.45 11.13 -10.52
CA ARG A 174 -30.36 11.36 -9.07
C ARG A 174 -30.18 10.07 -8.26
N THR A 175 -30.61 8.93 -8.79
CA THR A 175 -30.65 7.66 -8.07
C THR A 175 -30.01 6.55 -8.87
N GLY A 176 -29.20 5.72 -8.24
CA GLY A 176 -28.58 4.54 -8.83
C GLY A 176 -28.67 3.35 -7.89
N SER A 177 -28.48 2.15 -8.42
CA SER A 177 -28.51 0.91 -7.66
C SER A 177 -27.31 0.05 -8.04
N VAL A 178 -26.68 -0.57 -7.04
CA VAL A 178 -25.58 -1.51 -7.23
C VAL A 178 -25.95 -2.85 -6.60
N HIS A 179 -25.73 -3.93 -7.34
CA HIS A 179 -26.03 -5.29 -6.91
C HIS A 179 -24.73 -6.03 -6.58
N VAL A 180 -24.70 -6.70 -5.44
CA VAL A 180 -23.58 -7.50 -4.95
C VAL A 180 -24.03 -8.95 -4.91
N ALA A 181 -23.30 -9.85 -5.56
CA ALA A 181 -23.55 -11.28 -5.48
C ALA A 181 -22.60 -11.93 -4.47
N PHE A 182 -23.10 -12.92 -3.72
CA PHE A 182 -22.31 -13.72 -2.78
C PHE A 182 -22.15 -15.13 -3.34
N CYS A 183 -20.91 -15.50 -3.70
CA CYS A 183 -20.58 -16.83 -4.20
C CYS A 183 -19.38 -17.43 -3.43
N PRO A 184 -19.56 -18.58 -2.74
CA PRO A 184 -20.83 -19.25 -2.44
C PRO A 184 -21.82 -18.36 -1.64
N PRO A 185 -23.12 -18.68 -1.54
CA PRO A 185 -24.01 -17.93 -0.66
C PRO A 185 -23.58 -18.02 0.81
N PHE A 186 -24.00 -17.06 1.63
CA PHE A 186 -23.94 -17.20 3.09
C PHE A 186 -24.89 -18.31 3.57
N ALA A 187 -24.62 -18.88 4.74
CA ALA A 187 -25.50 -19.89 5.35
C ALA A 187 -26.88 -19.32 5.76
N GLY A 188 -26.95 -18.01 5.99
CA GLY A 188 -28.18 -17.26 6.29
C GLY A 188 -28.13 -15.85 5.72
N ILE A 189 -29.11 -15.01 6.05
CA ILE A 189 -29.11 -13.60 5.64
C ILE A 189 -27.97 -12.88 6.39
N PRO A 190 -26.95 -12.36 5.68
CA PRO A 190 -25.82 -11.71 6.34
C PRO A 190 -26.21 -10.33 6.88
N LYS A 191 -25.48 -9.86 7.90
CA LYS A 191 -25.51 -8.46 8.32
C LYS A 191 -24.71 -7.64 7.31
N VAL A 192 -25.38 -6.72 6.61
CA VAL A 192 -24.78 -5.89 5.57
C VAL A 192 -24.63 -4.43 6.03
N THR A 193 -23.53 -3.79 5.68
CA THR A 193 -23.32 -2.35 5.79
C THR A 193 -22.78 -1.77 4.48
N ALA A 194 -23.18 -0.55 4.16
CA ALA A 194 -22.68 0.19 3.00
C ALA A 194 -22.55 1.67 3.34
N GLU A 195 -21.35 2.22 3.17
CA GLU A 195 -21.02 3.60 3.53
C GLU A 195 -20.38 4.31 2.34
N GLN A 196 -20.79 5.55 2.08
CA GLN A 196 -20.13 6.36 1.06
C GLN A 196 -18.73 6.77 1.54
N ILE A 197 -17.71 6.59 0.70
CA ILE A 197 -16.33 7.00 1.00
C ILE A 197 -15.75 8.02 0.00
N SER A 198 -16.41 8.21 -1.16
CA SER A 198 -16.01 9.20 -2.17
C SER A 198 -17.18 9.57 -3.08
N GLY A 199 -17.02 10.65 -3.83
CA GLY A 199 -18.02 11.17 -4.78
C GLY A 199 -18.94 12.23 -4.15
N PRO A 200 -19.92 12.74 -4.93
CA PRO A 200 -20.86 13.75 -4.47
C PRO A 200 -21.73 13.23 -3.31
N PRO A 201 -22.07 14.05 -2.30
CA PRO A 201 -22.84 13.61 -1.14
C PRO A 201 -24.14 12.90 -1.54
N ALA A 202 -24.30 11.66 -1.05
CA ALA A 202 -25.43 10.82 -1.38
C ALA A 202 -25.96 10.08 -0.15
N ARG A 203 -27.27 9.84 -0.14
CA ARG A 203 -27.93 8.94 0.80
C ARG A 203 -27.78 7.51 0.29
N VAL A 204 -27.21 6.65 1.12
CA VAL A 204 -27.05 5.22 0.86
C VAL A 204 -28.11 4.46 1.65
N ARG A 205 -28.80 3.53 1.00
CA ARG A 205 -29.79 2.63 1.63
C ARG A 205 -29.56 1.20 1.16
N LEU A 206 -29.71 0.26 2.08
CA LEU A 206 -29.80 -1.14 1.72
C LEU A 206 -31.24 -1.40 1.24
N GLY A 207 -31.36 -1.99 0.06
CA GLY A 207 -32.62 -2.45 -0.50
C GLY A 207 -32.91 -3.86 -0.01
N VAL A 208 -32.74 -4.84 -0.91
CA VAL A 208 -32.94 -6.26 -0.61
C VAL A 208 -31.62 -6.89 -0.15
N VAL A 209 -31.65 -7.69 0.92
CA VAL A 209 -30.52 -8.47 1.42
C VAL A 209 -30.92 -9.94 1.52
N LEU A 210 -30.17 -10.79 0.85
CA LEU A 210 -30.42 -12.24 0.73
C LEU A 210 -29.09 -13.00 0.93
N PRO A 211 -29.13 -14.31 1.21
CA PRO A 211 -27.91 -15.11 1.36
C PRO A 211 -27.02 -15.16 0.11
N HIS A 212 -27.59 -14.94 -1.08
CA HIS A 212 -26.88 -14.94 -2.35
C HIS A 212 -26.57 -13.54 -2.89
N GLY A 213 -26.99 -12.46 -2.21
CA GLY A 213 -26.65 -11.11 -2.65
C GLY A 213 -27.34 -9.98 -1.90
N ALA A 214 -26.93 -8.75 -2.19
CA ALA A 214 -27.53 -7.53 -1.64
C ALA A 214 -27.66 -6.44 -2.72
N ARG A 215 -28.70 -5.61 -2.60
CA ARG A 215 -28.90 -4.40 -3.41
C ARG A 215 -28.62 -3.17 -2.54
N VAL A 216 -27.81 -2.26 -3.04
CA VAL A 216 -27.53 -0.97 -2.41
C VAL A 216 -28.05 0.15 -3.31
N ASP A 217 -28.93 0.98 -2.77
CA ASP A 217 -29.50 2.13 -3.47
C ASP A 217 -28.80 3.42 -3.03
N VAL A 218 -28.42 4.23 -4.00
CA VAL A 218 -27.73 5.50 -3.82
C VAL A 218 -28.61 6.62 -4.35
N ARG A 219 -28.81 7.69 -3.57
CA ARG A 219 -29.54 8.89 -3.99
C ARG A 219 -28.74 10.14 -3.69
N LEU A 220 -28.40 10.93 -4.71
CA LEU A 220 -27.70 12.20 -4.55
C LEU A 220 -28.52 13.17 -3.67
N ALA A 221 -27.82 13.80 -2.73
CA ALA A 221 -28.41 14.80 -1.83
C ALA A 221 -28.79 16.07 -2.62
N ALA A 222 -27.85 16.58 -3.41
CA ALA A 222 -28.03 17.73 -4.28
C ALA A 222 -28.86 17.41 -5.54
N LYS A 223 -29.22 18.46 -6.30
CA LYS A 223 -29.77 18.30 -7.64
C LYS A 223 -28.74 17.58 -8.53
N PRO A 224 -29.20 16.67 -9.41
CA PRO A 224 -28.29 15.96 -10.30
C PRO A 224 -27.63 16.95 -11.27
N ASN A 225 -26.32 16.77 -11.50
CA ASN A 225 -25.59 17.52 -12.52
C ASN A 225 -25.82 16.88 -13.90
N MET A 226 -25.66 17.66 -14.96
CA MET A 226 -25.63 17.17 -16.34
C MET A 226 -24.30 16.51 -16.72
N ALA A 227 -23.31 16.52 -15.82
CA ALA A 227 -22.11 15.69 -15.94
C ALA A 227 -22.33 14.31 -15.27
N PRO A 228 -21.73 13.22 -15.80
CA PRO A 228 -21.76 11.92 -15.13
C PRO A 228 -21.12 12.01 -13.74
N GLN A 229 -21.69 11.30 -12.78
CA GLN A 229 -21.21 11.27 -11.41
C GLN A 229 -20.89 9.84 -10.99
N LEU A 230 -19.91 9.70 -10.11
CA LEU A 230 -19.53 8.43 -9.52
C LEU A 230 -19.60 8.55 -8.00
N VAL A 231 -20.45 7.73 -7.39
CA VAL A 231 -20.47 7.54 -5.93
C VAL A 231 -19.76 6.22 -5.62
N VAL A 232 -18.82 6.27 -4.68
CA VAL A 232 -18.02 5.11 -4.30
C VAL A 232 -18.39 4.70 -2.87
N LEU A 233 -18.73 3.42 -2.70
CA LEU A 233 -19.18 2.85 -1.45
C LEU A 233 -18.19 1.81 -0.93
N ARG A 234 -17.93 1.84 0.38
CA ARG A 234 -17.35 0.71 1.11
C ARG A 234 -18.48 -0.22 1.55
N PHE A 235 -18.37 -1.49 1.22
CA PHE A 235 -19.36 -2.53 1.47
C PHE A 235 -18.79 -3.59 2.41
N ALA A 236 -19.59 -4.07 3.36
CA ALA A 236 -19.27 -5.25 4.16
C ALA A 236 -20.53 -6.10 4.40
N ALA A 237 -20.37 -7.41 4.39
CA ALA A 237 -21.37 -8.41 4.73
C ALA A 237 -20.74 -9.48 5.63
N ALA A 238 -21.40 -9.84 6.72
CA ALA A 238 -20.93 -10.88 7.63
C ALA A 238 -22.06 -11.85 7.99
N GLY A 239 -21.76 -13.15 8.01
CA GLY A 239 -22.71 -14.22 8.33
C GLY A 239 -22.10 -15.36 9.13
#